data_AF-A0A317JLQ2-F1
#
_entry.id   AF-A0A317JLQ2-F1
#
_cell.length_a   1.000
_cell.length_b   1.000
_cell.length_c   1.000
_cell.angle_alpha   90.00
_cell.angle_beta   90.00
_cell.angle_gamma   90.00
#
_symmetry.space_group_name_H-M   'P 1'
#
loop_
_entity.id
_entity.type
_entity.pdbx_description
1 polymer ?
#
loop_
_entity_poly.entity_id
_entity_poly.type
_entity_poly.pdbx_seq_one_letter_code
_entity_poly.pdbx_strand_id
1 'polypeptide(L)'
;MALVGKNSGEKYSPWSLILSLSFSLSLLLVSCAKPSSNDPAAVDPSTIVPLGTLGIATGTTGVGVNPLDSQPGSTVDVVLDGSTYQQKLQTLTAWVGVSHPLNAPSDFRMNVQLTDSGNGLYEGILMLGYYDNGAYNIDTLSTGTGTSQNAGIPATYGLPDGQFNQWFLYNGKAAFHAFFQDGVGAVILVVEGGVGVGDSNANYQTVYGSLWFKNFAVTAAANDPNNIPTDPCWFVWIGPWSCRTFLGPDGFIHTASALLPSDGYVRLGTFSGLDKVKAFGK
;
A
#
# COMPACT_ATOMS: atom_id res chain seq x y z
N MET A 1 22.43 19.05 -65.92
CA MET A 1 23.41 20.15 -65.95
C MET A 1 24.10 20.16 -64.60
N ALA A 2 25.42 19.98 -64.60
CA ALA A 2 26.25 19.67 -63.45
C ALA A 2 26.71 20.93 -62.67
N LEU A 3 27.22 20.71 -61.44
CA LEU A 3 28.34 21.34 -60.71
C LEU A 3 28.04 21.15 -59.21
N VAL A 4 28.62 20.18 -58.46
CA VAL A 4 30.01 19.99 -58.03
C VAL A 4 30.62 21.26 -57.41
N GLY A 5 30.76 21.23 -56.07
CA GLY A 5 31.56 22.15 -55.28
C GLY A 5 32.05 21.44 -54.01
N LYS A 6 33.34 21.13 -53.99
CA LYS A 6 34.12 20.39 -52.99
C LYS A 6 35.04 21.41 -52.29
N ASN A 7 35.27 21.30 -50.98
CA ASN A 7 36.55 21.59 -50.27
C ASN A 7 36.32 21.61 -48.74
N SER A 8 36.92 20.67 -47.99
CA SER A 8 38.23 20.73 -47.29
C SER A 8 38.14 21.64 -46.04
N GLY A 9 38.32 21.20 -44.81
CA GLY A 9 39.20 20.16 -44.27
C GLY A 9 40.08 20.84 -43.23
N GLU A 10 40.15 20.31 -41.99
CA GLU A 10 41.19 20.46 -40.96
C GLU A 10 40.61 20.04 -39.60
N LYS A 11 41.33 19.54 -38.58
CA LYS A 11 42.53 18.72 -38.37
C LYS A 11 42.56 18.46 -36.83
N TYR A 12 42.85 17.22 -36.44
CA TYR A 12 43.38 16.71 -35.15
C TYR A 12 43.20 17.45 -33.80
N SER A 13 42.73 16.73 -32.79
CA SER A 13 43.45 16.57 -31.50
C SER A 13 42.97 15.32 -30.73
N PRO A 14 43.81 14.27 -30.56
CA PRO A 14 43.65 13.30 -29.48
C PRO A 14 44.33 13.85 -28.20
N TRP A 15 44.54 13.05 -27.15
CA TRP A 15 45.08 13.39 -25.81
C TRP A 15 43.98 13.86 -24.84
N SER A 16 43.58 13.12 -23.81
CA SER A 16 44.45 12.50 -22.81
C SER A 16 43.81 11.28 -22.17
N LEU A 17 44.48 10.12 -22.28
CA LEU A 17 44.40 9.06 -21.28
C LEU A 17 45.02 9.59 -19.98
N ILE A 18 44.29 9.56 -18.87
CA ILE A 18 44.90 9.56 -17.54
C ILE A 18 44.49 8.27 -16.86
N LEU A 19 45.44 7.33 -16.90
CA LEU A 19 45.52 6.11 -16.13
C LEU A 19 46.01 6.49 -14.72
N SER A 20 45.15 6.42 -13.70
CA SER A 20 45.57 6.50 -12.30
C SER A 20 45.24 5.18 -11.60
N LEU A 21 46.21 4.28 -11.70
CA LEU A 21 46.34 3.06 -10.91
C LEU A 21 46.71 3.44 -9.47
N SER A 22 45.84 3.16 -8.50
CA SER A 22 46.17 3.23 -7.07
C SER A 22 45.78 1.92 -6.40
N PHE A 23 46.77 1.03 -6.33
CA PHE A 23 46.74 -0.20 -5.55
C PHE A 23 46.86 0.19 -4.07
N SER A 24 45.88 -0.15 -3.24
CA SER A 24 46.03 -0.10 -1.78
C SER A 24 45.40 -1.35 -1.19
N LEU A 25 46.30 -2.32 -1.02
CA LEU A 25 46.13 -3.60 -0.38
C LEU A 25 46.19 -3.39 1.13
N SER A 26 45.05 -3.55 1.82
CA SER A 26 44.99 -3.69 3.27
C SER A 26 44.41 -5.06 3.60
N LEU A 27 45.29 -6.06 3.66
CA LEU A 27 45.04 -7.30 4.41
C LEU A 27 45.27 -7.05 5.90
N LEU A 28 44.70 -7.96 6.71
CA LEU A 28 44.90 -8.23 8.14
C LEU A 28 43.80 -7.60 9.03
N LEU A 29 43.02 -8.32 9.85
CA LEU A 29 43.06 -9.70 10.34
C LEU A 29 41.64 -10.15 10.73
N VAL A 30 41.35 -11.42 10.47
CA VAL A 30 40.26 -12.19 11.08
C VAL A 30 40.61 -12.42 12.55
N SER A 31 39.77 -11.95 13.47
CA SER A 31 39.73 -12.44 14.85
C SER A 31 38.43 -13.20 15.05
N CYS A 32 38.50 -14.52 14.95
CA CYS A 32 37.50 -15.42 15.49
C CYS A 32 37.60 -15.38 17.02
N ALA A 33 36.79 -14.53 17.66
CA ALA A 33 36.53 -14.67 19.08
C ALA A 33 35.54 -15.82 19.30
N LYS A 34 36.03 -16.83 20.01
CA LYS A 34 35.32 -18.03 20.48
C LYS A 34 34.16 -17.60 21.41
N PRO A 35 32.91 -18.05 21.21
CA PRO A 35 31.84 -17.73 22.15
C PRO A 35 32.08 -18.45 23.47
N SER A 36 32.12 -17.67 24.55
CA SER A 36 32.06 -18.16 25.92
C SER A 36 30.66 -18.70 26.18
N SER A 37 30.59 -20.00 26.45
CA SER A 37 29.40 -20.73 26.89
C SER A 37 28.80 -20.11 28.15
N ASN A 38 27.57 -19.65 28.04
CA ASN A 38 26.54 -19.68 29.08
C ASN A 38 25.21 -19.67 28.32
N ASP A 39 24.80 -20.84 27.83
CA ASP A 39 23.48 -21.09 27.27
C ASP A 39 22.41 -20.97 28.38
N PRO A 40 21.43 -20.07 28.27
CA PRO A 40 20.06 -20.45 28.48
C PRO A 40 19.56 -21.11 27.18
N ALA A 41 18.88 -22.24 27.33
CA ALA A 41 18.40 -23.09 26.25
C ALA A 41 17.88 -22.34 25.02
N ALA A 42 18.26 -22.84 23.84
CA ALA A 42 17.67 -22.49 22.56
C ALA A 42 16.15 -22.64 22.63
N VAL A 43 15.43 -21.52 22.57
CA VAL A 43 13.99 -21.49 22.36
C VAL A 43 13.77 -21.49 20.84
N ASP A 44 13.11 -22.55 20.38
CA ASP A 44 12.61 -22.76 19.03
C ASP A 44 11.86 -21.51 18.48
N PRO A 45 12.17 -20.98 17.28
CA PRO A 45 11.37 -19.94 16.65
C PRO A 45 10.14 -20.53 15.96
N SER A 46 9.31 -21.27 16.71
CA SER A 46 8.04 -21.82 16.24
C SER A 46 6.88 -21.43 17.16
N THR A 47 6.80 -20.16 17.54
CA THR A 47 5.52 -19.56 17.97
C THR A 47 5.60 -18.05 17.84
N ILE A 48 5.13 -17.51 16.71
CA ILE A 48 4.71 -16.11 16.67
C ILE A 48 3.47 -16.04 17.56
N VAL A 49 3.66 -15.64 18.81
CA VAL A 49 2.56 -15.19 19.66
C VAL A 49 2.00 -13.93 18.99
N PRO A 50 0.70 -13.86 18.67
CA PRO A 50 0.12 -12.63 18.13
C PRO A 50 0.34 -11.53 19.19
N LEU A 51 1.11 -10.51 18.80
CA LEU A 51 1.32 -9.34 19.63
C LEU A 51 -0.05 -8.67 19.79
N GLY A 52 -0.55 -8.68 21.02
CA GLY A 52 -1.91 -8.32 21.37
C GLY A 52 -2.39 -7.05 20.67
N THR A 53 -3.59 -7.19 20.11
CA THR A 53 -4.57 -6.14 19.82
C THR A 53 -4.49 -5.06 20.90
N LEU A 54 -4.67 -3.81 20.50
CA LEU A 54 -4.86 -2.67 21.40
C LEU A 54 -5.52 -3.12 22.71
N GLY A 55 -4.88 -2.83 23.85
CA GLY A 55 -5.48 -3.01 25.17
C GLY A 55 -6.70 -2.10 25.29
N ILE A 56 -7.81 -2.57 24.74
CA ILE A 56 -9.14 -2.00 24.85
C ILE A 56 -9.55 -2.30 26.29
N ALA A 57 -10.07 -1.30 27.00
CA ALA A 57 -10.74 -1.53 28.26
C ALA A 57 -11.70 -2.71 28.09
N THR A 58 -11.70 -3.66 29.02
CA THR A 58 -12.75 -4.69 29.09
C THR A 58 -14.08 -4.02 29.45
N GLY A 59 -14.62 -3.19 28.55
CA GLY A 59 -16.04 -3.13 28.32
C GLY A 59 -16.38 -4.52 27.81
N THR A 60 -17.14 -5.25 28.62
CA THR A 60 -17.65 -6.60 28.34
C THR A 60 -17.75 -6.86 26.84
N THR A 61 -16.81 -7.65 26.30
CA THR A 61 -17.03 -8.35 25.04
C THR A 61 -18.25 -9.23 25.28
N GLY A 62 -19.42 -8.72 24.91
CA GLY A 62 -20.45 -9.62 24.45
C GLY A 62 -19.81 -10.52 23.41
N VAL A 63 -20.15 -11.81 23.45
CA VAL A 63 -19.84 -12.77 22.39
C VAL A 63 -20.64 -12.38 21.15
N GLY A 64 -20.39 -11.18 20.66
CA GLY A 64 -21.07 -10.52 19.55
C GLY A 64 -20.24 -10.76 18.31
N VAL A 65 -20.90 -11.26 17.28
CA VAL A 65 -20.32 -11.38 15.93
C VAL A 65 -19.95 -9.96 15.49
N ASN A 66 -18.68 -9.71 15.16
CA ASN A 66 -18.28 -8.42 14.60
C ASN A 66 -19.00 -8.28 13.25
N PRO A 67 -19.68 -7.16 12.94
CA PRO A 67 -20.47 -7.06 11.72
C PRO A 67 -19.69 -7.34 10.43
N LEU A 68 -18.38 -7.06 10.39
CA LEU A 68 -17.53 -7.41 9.25
C LEU A 68 -17.31 -8.92 9.07
N ASP A 69 -17.48 -9.74 10.10
CA ASP A 69 -17.34 -11.20 10.00
C ASP A 69 -18.47 -11.83 9.16
N SER A 70 -19.57 -11.09 8.94
CA SER A 70 -20.68 -11.51 8.09
C SER A 70 -20.54 -11.08 6.62
N GLN A 71 -19.54 -10.26 6.30
CA GLN A 71 -19.31 -9.78 4.95
C GLN A 71 -18.60 -10.84 4.10
N PRO A 72 -18.86 -10.90 2.78
CA PRO A 72 -18.02 -11.67 1.87
C PRO A 72 -16.55 -11.24 1.95
N GLY A 73 -15.64 -12.06 1.42
CA GLY A 73 -14.21 -11.76 1.44
C GLY A 73 -13.51 -12.27 2.70
N SER A 74 -12.43 -11.59 3.09
CA SER A 74 -11.66 -11.93 4.30
C SER A 74 -11.59 -10.76 5.26
N THR A 75 -11.94 -11.02 6.52
CA THR A 75 -11.87 -10.06 7.63
C THR A 75 -10.66 -10.35 8.51
N VAL A 76 -9.91 -9.32 8.90
CA VAL A 76 -8.78 -9.42 9.84
C VAL A 76 -8.68 -8.19 10.73
N ASP A 77 -8.04 -8.37 11.88
CA ASP A 77 -7.65 -7.27 12.75
C ASP A 77 -6.55 -6.42 12.09
N VAL A 78 -6.61 -5.11 12.33
CA VAL A 78 -5.58 -4.17 11.92
C VAL A 78 -4.94 -3.54 13.15
N VAL A 79 -3.63 -3.68 13.25
CA VAL A 79 -2.82 -3.01 14.28
C VAL A 79 -2.54 -1.59 13.80
N LEU A 80 -3.26 -0.62 14.36
CA LEU A 80 -3.06 0.80 14.05
C LEU A 80 -1.61 1.24 14.30
N ASP A 81 -1.12 2.16 13.47
CA ASP A 81 0.22 2.71 13.56
C ASP A 81 0.38 3.57 14.82
N GLY A 82 1.48 3.34 15.54
CA GLY A 82 1.77 3.98 16.83
C GLY A 82 2.19 2.98 17.90
N SER A 83 3.13 3.39 18.75
CA SER A 83 3.65 2.56 19.86
C SER A 83 2.81 2.67 21.14
N THR A 84 2.04 3.76 21.28
CA THR A 84 1.18 4.02 22.44
C THR A 84 -0.28 4.15 22.01
N TYR A 85 -1.20 4.01 22.98
CA TYR A 85 -2.63 4.25 22.74
C TYR A 85 -2.90 5.64 22.14
N GLN A 86 -2.24 6.68 22.67
CA GLN A 86 -2.41 8.05 22.20
C GLN A 86 -1.95 8.23 20.75
N GLN A 87 -0.84 7.59 20.35
CA GLN A 87 -0.37 7.64 18.96
C GLN A 87 -1.33 6.90 18.02
N LYS A 88 -1.83 5.73 18.41
CA LYS A 88 -2.81 4.97 17.62
C LYS A 88 -4.13 5.75 17.45
N LEU A 89 -4.58 6.41 18.52
CA LEU A 89 -5.75 7.29 18.48
C LEU A 89 -5.52 8.50 17.58
N GLN A 90 -4.32 9.10 17.59
CA GLN A 90 -3.94 10.18 16.68
C GLN A 90 -3.98 9.73 15.22
N THR A 91 -3.44 8.56 14.91
CA THR A 91 -3.48 7.97 13.56
C THR A 91 -4.92 7.77 13.09
N LEU A 92 -5.77 7.16 13.92
CA LEU A 92 -7.16 6.92 13.56
C LEU A 92 -7.97 8.24 13.49
N THR A 93 -7.68 9.22 14.35
CA THR A 93 -8.29 10.55 14.30
C THR A 93 -7.85 11.30 13.04
N ALA A 94 -6.62 11.12 12.58
CA ALA A 94 -6.16 11.72 11.33
C ALA A 94 -6.91 11.16 10.12
N TRP A 95 -7.30 9.87 10.15
CA TRP A 95 -8.22 9.27 9.18
C TRP A 95 -9.65 9.79 9.36
N VAL A 96 -10.28 9.50 10.51
CA VAL A 96 -11.74 9.62 10.71
C VAL A 96 -12.17 11.05 11.03
N GLY A 97 -11.26 11.85 11.58
CA GLY A 97 -11.55 13.18 12.13
C GLY A 97 -12.09 14.19 11.12
N VAL A 98 -12.01 13.89 9.83
CA VAL A 98 -12.67 14.68 8.76
C VAL A 98 -14.19 14.46 8.76
N SER A 99 -14.64 13.26 9.15
CA SER A 99 -16.05 12.86 9.16
C SER A 99 -16.72 13.09 10.52
N HIS A 100 -16.05 12.72 11.62
CA HIS A 100 -16.56 12.92 12.99
C HIS A 100 -15.44 12.81 14.04
N PRO A 101 -15.61 13.39 15.24
CA PRO A 101 -14.69 13.17 16.36
C PRO A 101 -14.84 11.75 16.93
N LEU A 102 -13.71 11.12 17.28
CA LEU A 102 -13.69 9.81 17.91
C LEU A 102 -13.83 9.89 19.42
N ASN A 103 -14.59 8.98 20.01
CA ASN A 103 -14.80 8.85 21.45
C ASN A 103 -14.62 7.40 21.93
N ALA A 104 -13.37 7.07 22.28
CA ALA A 104 -12.93 5.74 22.71
C ALA A 104 -13.07 4.63 21.64
N PRO A 105 -12.37 4.75 20.50
CA PRO A 105 -12.42 3.76 19.44
C PRO A 105 -11.72 2.44 19.83
N SER A 106 -12.21 1.33 19.29
CA SER A 106 -11.75 -0.04 19.60
C SER A 106 -12.08 -1.05 18.49
N ASP A 107 -11.43 -2.22 18.54
CA ASP A 107 -11.64 -3.37 17.63
C ASP A 107 -11.61 -2.97 16.14
N PHE A 108 -10.53 -2.29 15.75
CA PHE A 108 -10.32 -1.81 14.40
C PHE A 108 -9.95 -2.99 13.48
N ARG A 109 -10.81 -3.25 12.49
CA ARG A 109 -10.70 -4.38 11.55
C ARG A 109 -10.86 -3.91 10.12
N MET A 110 -10.38 -4.75 9.20
CA MET A 110 -10.64 -4.59 7.78
C MET A 110 -11.28 -5.83 7.19
N ASN A 111 -12.11 -5.64 6.18
CA ASN A 111 -12.58 -6.69 5.27
C ASN A 111 -12.18 -6.33 3.84
N VAL A 112 -11.58 -7.28 3.14
CA VAL A 112 -11.16 -7.13 1.74
C VAL A 112 -12.00 -8.08 0.88
N GLN A 113 -12.64 -7.51 -0.14
CA GLN A 113 -13.38 -8.24 -1.15
C GLN A 113 -13.01 -7.73 -2.53
N LEU A 114 -12.03 -8.38 -3.15
CA LEU A 114 -11.56 -8.12 -4.51
C LEU A 114 -11.86 -9.29 -5.43
N THR A 115 -12.09 -8.98 -6.70
CA THR A 115 -12.28 -9.94 -7.78
C THR A 115 -11.34 -9.58 -8.93
N ASP A 116 -10.74 -10.58 -9.57
CA ASP A 116 -9.97 -10.39 -10.81
C ASP A 116 -10.93 -10.05 -11.95
N SER A 117 -10.89 -8.81 -12.43
CA SER A 117 -11.70 -8.32 -13.55
C SER A 117 -11.12 -8.70 -14.93
N GLY A 118 -10.01 -9.43 -14.94
CA GLY A 118 -9.30 -9.89 -16.13
C GLY A 118 -7.89 -9.32 -16.20
N ASN A 119 -6.99 -10.01 -16.91
CA ASN A 119 -5.60 -9.60 -17.11
C ASN A 119 -4.80 -9.37 -15.81
N GLY A 120 -5.24 -9.94 -14.67
CA GLY A 120 -4.57 -9.76 -13.38
C GLY A 120 -4.86 -8.40 -12.71
N LEU A 121 -5.91 -7.72 -13.17
CA LEU A 121 -6.43 -6.48 -12.58
C LEU A 121 -7.51 -6.81 -11.56
N TYR A 122 -7.51 -6.10 -10.43
CA TYR A 122 -8.41 -6.38 -9.32
C TYR A 122 -9.33 -5.20 -9.01
N GLU A 123 -10.61 -5.52 -8.85
CA GLU A 123 -11.67 -4.57 -8.52
C GLU A 123 -12.48 -5.05 -7.33
N GLY A 124 -13.07 -4.14 -6.57
CA GLY A 124 -13.95 -4.47 -5.46
C GLY A 124 -13.91 -3.41 -4.35
N ILE A 125 -14.04 -3.88 -3.12
CA ILE A 125 -14.25 -3.03 -1.96
C ILE A 125 -13.32 -3.39 -0.81
N LEU A 126 -12.97 -2.35 -0.06
CA LEU A 126 -12.31 -2.41 1.23
C LEU A 126 -13.26 -1.81 2.25
N MET A 127 -13.59 -2.58 3.29
CA MET A 127 -14.36 -2.07 4.43
C MET A 127 -13.47 -1.95 5.66
N LEU A 128 -13.64 -0.88 6.42
CA LEU A 128 -12.91 -0.64 7.65
C LEU A 128 -13.91 -0.37 8.76
N GLY A 129 -13.85 -1.23 9.79
CA GLY A 129 -14.85 -1.29 10.84
C GLY A 129 -14.22 -1.09 12.21
N TYR A 130 -14.92 -0.39 13.10
CA TYR A 130 -14.50 -0.21 14.49
C TYR A 130 -15.69 0.16 15.36
N TYR A 131 -15.56 -0.08 16.66
CA TYR A 131 -16.49 0.45 17.64
C TYR A 131 -16.02 1.81 18.14
N ASP A 132 -16.92 2.78 18.23
CA ASP A 132 -16.70 4.07 18.88
C ASP A 132 -17.85 4.34 19.86
N ASN A 133 -17.53 4.56 21.13
CA ASN A 133 -18.51 4.67 22.22
C ASN A 133 -19.61 3.58 22.20
N GLY A 134 -19.24 2.34 21.84
CA GLY A 134 -20.14 1.18 21.75
C GLY A 134 -20.99 1.10 20.47
N ALA A 135 -20.97 2.11 19.60
CA ALA A 135 -21.58 2.05 18.27
C ALA A 135 -20.59 1.50 17.25
N TYR A 136 -21.07 0.68 16.30
CA TYR A 136 -20.23 0.15 15.23
C TYR A 136 -20.27 1.05 14.01
N ASN A 137 -19.10 1.46 13.53
CA ASN A 137 -18.92 2.27 12.32
C ASN A 137 -18.26 1.42 11.23
N ILE A 138 -18.65 1.64 9.98
CA ILE A 138 -18.05 1.03 8.80
C ILE A 138 -17.83 2.10 7.73
N ASP A 139 -16.58 2.27 7.34
CA ASP A 139 -16.22 3.01 6.13
C ASP A 139 -16.07 2.00 4.98
N THR A 140 -16.72 2.26 3.84
CA THR A 140 -16.64 1.41 2.64
C THR A 140 -16.00 2.19 1.51
N LEU A 141 -14.85 1.70 1.04
CA LEU A 141 -14.11 2.29 -0.07
C LEU A 141 -14.11 1.33 -1.25
N SER A 142 -14.14 1.88 -2.46
CA SER A 142 -14.25 1.10 -3.69
C SER A 142 -13.14 1.43 -4.67
N THR A 143 -12.75 0.43 -5.46
CA THR A 143 -11.91 0.62 -6.64
C THR A 143 -12.69 1.22 -7.80
N GLY A 144 -14.03 1.13 -7.80
CA GLY A 144 -14.84 1.28 -9.02
C GLY A 144 -14.82 0.00 -9.87
N THR A 145 -15.76 -0.08 -10.82
CA THR A 145 -15.89 -1.21 -11.79
C THR A 145 -16.03 -0.70 -13.22
N GLY A 146 -15.66 0.56 -13.44
CA GLY A 146 -15.82 1.26 -14.69
C GLY A 146 -14.50 1.41 -15.42
N THR A 147 -14.47 2.44 -16.25
CA THR A 147 -13.26 2.91 -16.91
C THR A 147 -13.17 4.41 -16.74
N SER A 148 -11.96 4.95 -16.70
CA SER A 148 -11.76 6.39 -16.66
C SER A 148 -12.44 7.05 -17.85
N GLN A 149 -13.30 8.02 -17.53
CA GLN A 149 -14.04 8.85 -18.48
C GLN A 149 -13.31 10.18 -18.76
N ASN A 150 -12.12 10.39 -18.20
CA ASN A 150 -11.36 11.63 -18.37
C ASN A 150 -10.81 11.82 -19.78
N ALA A 151 -11.64 12.35 -20.69
CA ALA A 151 -11.17 12.68 -22.04
C ALA A 151 -10.10 13.77 -22.06
N GLY A 152 -9.93 14.54 -20.97
CA GLY A 152 -8.91 15.57 -20.82
C GLY A 152 -7.50 15.02 -20.62
N ILE A 153 -7.35 13.74 -20.28
CA ILE A 153 -6.07 13.05 -20.15
C ILE A 153 -6.10 11.80 -21.04
N PRO A 154 -5.65 11.92 -22.31
CA PRO A 154 -5.72 10.82 -23.28
C PRO A 154 -5.02 9.54 -22.84
N ALA A 155 -4.02 9.66 -21.96
CA ALA A 155 -3.24 8.52 -21.49
C ALA A 155 -3.97 7.67 -20.43
N THR A 156 -5.03 8.18 -19.79
CA THR A 156 -5.82 7.42 -18.80
C THR A 156 -7.22 7.09 -19.31
N TYR A 157 -7.70 7.77 -20.35
CA TYR A 157 -9.03 7.56 -20.92
C TYR A 157 -9.25 6.10 -21.34
N GLY A 158 -10.34 5.50 -20.85
CA GLY A 158 -10.73 4.12 -21.15
C GLY A 158 -9.95 3.06 -20.38
N LEU A 159 -9.01 3.43 -19.51
CA LEU A 159 -8.37 2.46 -18.61
C LEU A 159 -9.37 1.98 -17.55
N PRO A 160 -9.41 0.68 -17.23
CA PRO A 160 -10.22 0.15 -16.13
C PRO A 160 -9.90 0.83 -14.81
N ASP A 161 -10.90 0.99 -13.93
CA ASP A 161 -10.65 1.62 -12.63
C ASP A 161 -9.64 0.81 -11.79
N GLY A 162 -9.66 -0.52 -11.90
CA GLY A 162 -8.69 -1.43 -11.29
C GLY A 162 -7.32 -1.52 -11.98
N GLN A 163 -7.00 -0.65 -12.96
CA GLN A 163 -5.78 -0.76 -13.79
C GLN A 163 -4.46 -0.82 -12.98
N PHE A 164 -4.42 -0.23 -11.79
CA PHE A 164 -3.23 -0.23 -10.93
C PHE A 164 -3.29 -1.23 -9.78
N ASN A 165 -4.37 -2.00 -9.70
CA ASN A 165 -4.62 -2.98 -8.65
C ASN A 165 -4.17 -4.36 -9.13
N GLN A 166 -2.92 -4.73 -8.86
CA GLN A 166 -2.31 -5.90 -9.47
C GLN A 166 -1.25 -6.53 -8.57
N TRP A 167 -1.07 -7.85 -8.75
CA TRP A 167 0.06 -8.57 -8.18
C TRP A 167 1.30 -8.34 -9.03
N PHE A 168 2.45 -8.13 -8.39
CA PHE A 168 3.73 -7.94 -9.05
C PHE A 168 4.85 -8.58 -8.25
N LEU A 169 6.03 -8.71 -8.86
CA LEU A 169 7.23 -9.17 -8.16
C LEU A 169 8.02 -7.98 -7.63
N TYR A 170 8.27 -7.96 -6.32
CA TYR A 170 9.13 -7.00 -5.66
C TYR A 170 10.22 -7.73 -4.90
N ASN A 171 11.49 -7.48 -5.26
CA ASN A 171 12.65 -8.19 -4.68
C ASN A 171 12.50 -9.72 -4.67
N GLY A 172 11.92 -10.28 -5.74
CA GLY A 172 11.72 -11.74 -5.91
C GLY A 172 10.56 -12.34 -5.11
N LYS A 173 9.72 -11.51 -4.46
CA LYS A 173 8.52 -11.93 -3.73
C LYS A 173 7.26 -11.36 -4.38
N ALA A 174 6.15 -12.08 -4.28
CA ALA A 174 4.86 -11.56 -4.71
C ALA A 174 4.40 -10.44 -3.76
N ALA A 175 4.07 -9.29 -4.34
CA ALA A 175 3.51 -8.12 -3.67
C ALA A 175 2.24 -7.67 -4.41
N PHE A 176 1.41 -6.89 -3.73
CA PHE A 176 0.17 -6.38 -4.32
C PHE A 176 -0.12 -4.97 -3.81
N HIS A 177 -0.66 -4.13 -4.69
CA HIS A 177 -1.30 -2.88 -4.32
C HIS A 177 -2.74 -2.87 -4.79
N ALA A 178 -3.63 -2.27 -4.00
CA ALA A 178 -4.92 -1.81 -4.51
C ALA A 178 -5.24 -0.41 -4.00
N PHE A 179 -5.74 0.42 -4.89
CA PHE A 179 -6.29 1.74 -4.61
C PHE A 179 -7.79 1.64 -4.38
N PHE A 180 -8.24 2.31 -3.32
CA PHE A 180 -9.65 2.48 -3.00
C PHE A 180 -9.92 3.95 -2.69
N GLN A 181 -11.12 4.41 -2.93
CA GLN A 181 -11.56 5.74 -2.52
C GLN A 181 -12.99 5.74 -2.00
N ASP A 182 -13.31 6.81 -1.30
CA ASP A 182 -14.67 7.22 -0.97
C ASP A 182 -14.82 8.74 -1.19
N GLY A 183 -15.86 9.35 -0.60
CA GLY A 183 -16.09 10.80 -0.73
C GLY A 183 -15.13 11.68 0.07
N VAL A 184 -14.31 11.12 0.96
CA VAL A 184 -13.46 11.89 1.89
C VAL A 184 -11.96 11.60 1.74
N GLY A 185 -11.58 10.48 1.14
CA GLY A 185 -10.18 10.15 0.94
C GLY A 185 -9.91 8.94 0.06
N ALA A 186 -8.65 8.54 0.08
CA ALA A 186 -8.13 7.40 -0.65
C ALA A 186 -7.31 6.50 0.27
N VAL A 187 -7.33 5.21 -0.02
CA VAL A 187 -6.69 4.17 0.78
C VAL A 187 -5.95 3.23 -0.15
N ILE A 188 -4.75 2.84 0.26
CA ILE A 188 -3.95 1.85 -0.44
C ILE A 188 -3.75 0.65 0.47
N LEU A 189 -4.23 -0.49 0.00
CA LEU A 189 -3.87 -1.79 0.53
C LEU A 189 -2.53 -2.21 -0.06
N VAL A 190 -1.55 -2.46 0.78
CA VAL A 190 -0.25 -3.02 0.39
C VAL A 190 -0.14 -4.42 0.97
N VAL A 191 0.06 -5.41 0.11
CA VAL A 191 0.52 -6.75 0.52
C VAL A 191 2.02 -6.81 0.34
N GLU A 192 2.72 -7.04 1.44
CA GLU A 192 4.18 -7.06 1.49
C GLU A 192 4.74 -8.49 1.42
N GLY A 193 3.87 -9.47 1.68
CA GLY A 193 4.18 -10.90 1.57
C GLY A 193 3.05 -11.76 2.13
N GLY A 194 3.36 -13.03 2.36
CA GLY A 194 2.41 -13.95 2.95
C GLY A 194 3.02 -15.25 3.43
N VAL A 195 2.15 -16.10 3.96
CA VAL A 195 2.46 -17.46 4.43
C VAL A 195 1.79 -18.44 3.47
N GLY A 196 2.60 -19.27 2.82
CA GLY A 196 2.14 -20.31 1.89
C GLY A 196 2.42 -21.72 2.42
N VAL A 197 1.88 -22.72 1.72
CA VAL A 197 2.28 -24.13 1.86
C VAL A 197 3.19 -24.50 0.69
N GLY A 198 4.42 -24.94 1.00
CA GLY A 198 5.43 -25.33 0.02
C GLY A 198 6.41 -24.21 -0.40
N ASP A 199 7.33 -24.53 -1.32
CA ASP A 199 8.53 -23.73 -1.60
C ASP A 199 8.31 -22.55 -2.57
N SER A 200 7.07 -22.26 -2.99
CA SER A 200 6.79 -21.22 -3.98
C SER A 200 6.41 -19.88 -3.34
N ASN A 201 7.19 -18.84 -3.59
CA ASN A 201 7.00 -17.46 -3.11
C ASN A 201 5.76 -16.72 -3.68
N ALA A 202 4.86 -17.41 -4.38
CA ALA A 202 3.67 -16.81 -5.04
C ALA A 202 2.32 -17.39 -4.55
N ASN A 203 2.33 -18.52 -3.85
CA ASN A 203 1.14 -19.25 -3.41
C ASN A 203 0.87 -19.05 -1.92
N TYR A 204 0.64 -17.81 -1.52
CA TYR A 204 0.25 -17.49 -0.15
C TYR A 204 -1.18 -17.97 0.14
N GLN A 205 -1.36 -18.69 1.25
CA GLN A 205 -2.69 -18.97 1.79
C GLN A 205 -3.23 -17.75 2.54
N THR A 206 -2.36 -17.11 3.33
CA THR A 206 -2.66 -15.86 4.01
C THR A 206 -1.60 -14.82 3.70
N VAL A 207 -1.99 -13.55 3.72
CA VAL A 207 -1.11 -12.43 3.42
C VAL A 207 -1.03 -11.44 4.57
N TYR A 208 0.03 -10.65 4.58
CA TYR A 208 0.26 -9.58 5.53
C TYR A 208 0.75 -8.31 4.81
N GLY A 209 0.61 -7.18 5.46
CA GLY A 209 1.08 -5.92 4.92
C GLY A 209 0.50 -4.73 5.67
N SER A 210 0.22 -3.65 4.95
CA SER A 210 -0.15 -2.37 5.53
C SER A 210 -1.29 -1.66 4.79
N LEU A 211 -2.01 -0.83 5.53
CA LEU A 211 -2.98 0.12 5.02
C LEU A 211 -2.39 1.52 5.10
N TRP A 212 -2.56 2.28 4.03
CA TRP A 212 -2.12 3.68 3.93
C TRP A 212 -3.28 4.53 3.49
N PHE A 213 -3.37 5.76 4.01
CA PHE A 213 -4.48 6.65 3.70
C PHE A 213 -4.01 8.05 3.34
N LYS A 214 -4.86 8.75 2.59
CA LYS A 214 -4.72 10.15 2.28
C LYS A 214 -6.12 10.76 2.21
N ASN A 215 -6.40 11.68 3.13
CA ASN A 215 -7.65 12.42 3.10
C ASN A 215 -7.59 13.53 2.05
N PHE A 216 -8.72 13.75 1.38
CA PHE A 216 -8.84 14.87 0.46
C PHE A 216 -8.93 16.17 1.25
N ALA A 217 -8.30 17.21 0.72
CA ALA A 217 -8.34 18.54 1.32
C ALA A 217 -9.70 19.19 1.05
N VAL A 218 -10.77 18.68 1.67
CA VAL A 218 -12.11 19.26 1.61
C VAL A 218 -12.70 19.37 3.01
N THR A 219 -12.56 20.56 3.59
CA THR A 219 -13.24 20.92 4.85
C THR A 219 -14.66 21.46 4.66
N ALA A 220 -15.26 21.47 3.44
CA ALA A 220 -16.56 22.15 3.27
C ALA A 220 -17.48 21.73 2.10
N ALA A 221 -17.22 20.67 1.34
CA ALA A 221 -18.11 20.31 0.23
C ALA A 221 -18.27 18.79 0.01
N ALA A 222 -18.47 18.03 1.08
CA ALA A 222 -18.93 16.64 0.99
C ALA A 222 -20.31 16.50 0.30
N ASN A 223 -20.99 17.61 -0.03
CA ASN A 223 -22.32 17.65 -0.62
C ASN A 223 -22.40 18.36 -1.99
N ASP A 224 -21.27 18.67 -2.65
CA ASP A 224 -21.32 19.08 -4.06
C ASP A 224 -20.99 17.89 -4.97
N PRO A 225 -22.01 17.11 -5.41
CA PRO A 225 -21.80 16.03 -6.36
C PRO A 225 -21.21 16.50 -7.70
N ASN A 226 -21.10 17.81 -7.95
CA ASN A 226 -20.47 18.36 -9.16
C ASN A 226 -18.96 18.57 -9.04
N ASN A 227 -18.35 18.34 -7.86
CA ASN A 227 -16.93 18.66 -7.63
C ASN A 227 -16.07 17.45 -7.21
N ILE A 228 -16.67 16.27 -7.07
CA ILE A 228 -15.94 15.01 -7.02
C ILE A 228 -15.66 14.59 -8.47
N PRO A 229 -14.40 14.38 -8.87
CA PRO A 229 -14.09 13.86 -10.19
C PRO A 229 -14.88 12.57 -10.44
N THR A 230 -15.50 12.45 -11.62
CA THR A 230 -16.16 11.20 -12.05
C THR A 230 -15.16 10.06 -12.21
N ASP A 231 -13.88 10.40 -12.36
CA ASP A 231 -12.79 9.46 -12.40
C ASP A 231 -12.27 9.14 -10.99
N PRO A 232 -11.80 7.91 -10.77
CA PRO A 232 -10.99 7.59 -9.62
C PRO A 232 -9.81 8.56 -9.41
N CYS A 233 -9.48 8.82 -8.15
CA CYS A 233 -8.51 9.80 -7.69
C CYS A 233 -7.08 9.51 -8.18
N TRP A 234 -6.80 8.26 -8.55
CA TRP A 234 -5.53 7.83 -9.14
C TRP A 234 -5.42 8.16 -10.63
N PHE A 235 -6.51 8.59 -11.27
CA PHE A 235 -6.51 9.20 -12.60
C PHE A 235 -6.58 10.73 -12.56
N VAL A 236 -6.68 11.34 -11.37
CA VAL A 236 -6.73 12.80 -11.22
C VAL A 236 -5.31 13.36 -11.10
N TRP A 237 -4.96 14.27 -12.01
CA TRP A 237 -3.58 14.77 -12.10
C TRP A 237 -3.26 15.95 -11.19
N ILE A 238 -4.24 16.81 -10.95
CA ILE A 238 -4.05 18.09 -10.29
C ILE A 238 -5.18 18.30 -9.29
N GLY A 239 -4.87 18.98 -8.19
CA GLY A 239 -5.86 19.42 -7.21
C GLY A 239 -5.97 18.52 -5.99
N PRO A 240 -6.87 18.87 -5.06
CA PRO A 240 -6.96 18.25 -3.73
C PRO A 240 -7.45 16.80 -3.77
N TRP A 241 -7.96 16.35 -4.92
CA TRP A 241 -8.49 15.02 -5.17
C TRP A 241 -7.45 14.06 -5.75
N SER A 242 -6.23 14.51 -6.07
CA SER A 242 -5.19 13.62 -6.59
C SER A 242 -4.66 12.71 -5.49
N CYS A 243 -4.84 11.41 -5.67
CA CYS A 243 -4.34 10.37 -4.77
C CYS A 243 -3.23 9.52 -5.42
N ARG A 244 -2.61 10.03 -6.48
CA ARG A 244 -1.56 9.31 -7.19
C ARG A 244 -0.33 9.12 -6.30
N THR A 245 0.32 7.99 -6.48
CA THR A 245 1.58 7.58 -5.84
C THR A 245 2.29 6.60 -6.78
N PHE A 246 3.51 6.18 -6.44
CA PHE A 246 4.36 5.34 -7.29
C PHE A 246 4.67 6.02 -8.62
N LEU A 247 4.82 7.35 -8.58
CA LEU A 247 5.00 8.16 -9.77
C LEU A 247 6.41 7.99 -10.34
N GLY A 248 6.48 7.74 -11.64
CA GLY A 248 7.71 7.74 -12.40
C GLY A 248 8.15 9.17 -12.75
N PRO A 249 9.34 9.33 -13.36
CA PRO A 249 9.82 10.62 -13.85
C PRO A 249 8.89 11.26 -14.90
N ASP A 250 8.04 10.46 -15.53
CA ASP A 250 7.03 10.85 -16.52
C ASP A 250 5.71 11.30 -15.89
N GLY A 251 5.58 11.22 -14.57
CA GLY A 251 4.35 11.59 -13.84
C GLY A 251 3.22 10.56 -13.93
N PHE A 252 3.50 9.36 -14.44
CA PHE A 252 2.56 8.24 -14.48
C PHE A 252 2.75 7.30 -13.30
N ILE A 253 1.71 6.54 -12.95
CA ILE A 253 1.78 5.51 -11.91
C ILE A 253 2.50 4.29 -12.46
N HIS A 254 3.58 3.88 -11.80
CA HIS A 254 4.32 2.64 -12.06
C HIS A 254 4.21 1.75 -10.82
N THR A 255 3.17 0.92 -10.73
CA THR A 255 2.82 0.13 -9.54
C THR A 255 4.00 -0.67 -8.95
N ALA A 256 4.90 -1.17 -9.80
CA ALA A 256 6.06 -1.98 -9.38
C ALA A 256 7.32 -1.18 -9.03
N SER A 257 7.31 0.16 -9.16
CA SER A 257 8.49 1.00 -8.95
C SER A 257 8.91 1.13 -7.48
N ALA A 258 7.95 1.01 -6.55
CA ALA A 258 8.16 1.01 -5.11
C ALA A 258 7.07 0.19 -4.43
N LEU A 259 7.34 -0.35 -3.25
CA LEU A 259 6.36 -1.14 -2.47
C LEU A 259 5.46 -0.29 -1.57
N LEU A 260 5.92 0.89 -1.14
CA LEU A 260 5.17 1.72 -0.19
C LEU A 260 4.77 3.03 -0.85
N PRO A 261 3.54 3.51 -0.61
CA PRO A 261 3.08 4.74 -1.22
C PRO A 261 3.83 5.96 -0.67
N SER A 262 3.91 7.00 -1.50
CA SER A 262 4.55 8.30 -1.25
C SER A 262 3.50 9.42 -1.25
N ASP A 263 3.88 10.67 -1.53
CA ASP A 263 2.94 11.74 -1.93
C ASP A 263 1.83 12.07 -0.91
N GLY A 264 2.20 12.07 0.37
CA GLY A 264 1.35 12.49 1.48
C GLY A 264 0.47 11.37 2.05
N TYR A 265 0.65 10.13 1.60
CA TYR A 265 0.07 8.97 2.27
C TYR A 265 0.67 8.75 3.66
N VAL A 266 -0.18 8.46 4.63
CA VAL A 266 0.19 8.12 6.00
C VAL A 266 -0.22 6.67 6.26
N ARG A 267 0.64 5.90 6.92
CA ARG A 267 0.30 4.51 7.28
C ARG A 267 -0.77 4.52 8.37
N LEU A 268 -1.90 3.88 8.10
CA LEU A 268 -2.97 3.68 9.07
C LEU A 268 -2.61 2.56 10.06
N GLY A 269 -2.07 1.46 9.54
CA GLY A 269 -1.76 0.28 10.35
C GLY A 269 -1.26 -0.89 9.52
N THR A 270 -1.04 -2.00 10.20
CA THR A 270 -0.58 -3.27 9.61
C THR A 270 -1.55 -4.39 9.90
N PHE A 271 -1.61 -5.37 9.01
CA PHE A 271 -2.46 -6.56 9.16
C PHE A 271 -1.67 -7.83 8.89
N SER A 272 -2.20 -8.96 9.37
CA SER A 272 -1.68 -10.29 9.08
C SER A 272 -2.80 -11.31 9.07
N GLY A 273 -2.62 -12.41 8.32
CA GLY A 273 -3.57 -13.51 8.31
C GLY A 273 -4.76 -13.31 7.38
N LEU A 274 -4.69 -12.36 6.45
CA LEU A 274 -5.75 -12.12 5.46
C LEU A 274 -5.80 -13.31 4.50
N ASP A 275 -6.91 -14.04 4.48
CA ASP A 275 -7.11 -15.20 3.60
C ASP A 275 -7.10 -14.75 2.14
N LYS A 276 -6.08 -15.17 1.38
CA LYS A 276 -5.87 -14.70 0.01
C LYS A 276 -7.00 -15.15 -0.91
N VAL A 277 -7.43 -16.42 -0.79
CA VAL A 277 -8.45 -16.97 -1.67
C VAL A 277 -9.78 -16.26 -1.46
N LYS A 278 -10.14 -15.99 -0.20
CA LYS A 278 -11.37 -15.25 0.11
C LYS A 278 -11.27 -13.78 -0.28
N ALA A 279 -10.14 -13.12 0.01
CA ALA A 279 -9.97 -11.69 -0.25
C ALA A 279 -9.84 -11.34 -1.73
N PHE A 280 -9.26 -12.22 -2.55
CA PHE A 280 -8.93 -11.96 -3.96
C PHE A 280 -9.66 -12.88 -4.95
N GLY A 281 -10.45 -13.83 -4.45
CA GLY A 281 -11.16 -14.82 -5.27
C GLY A 281 -10.26 -15.86 -5.95
N LYS A 282 -8.99 -15.99 -5.54
CA LYS A 282 -7.99 -16.90 -6.15
C LYS A 282 -6.93 -17.38 -5.17
#